data_AF-A0A962SFS5-F1
#
_entry.id   AF-A0A962SFS5-F1
#
_cell.length_a   1.000
_cell.length_b   1.000
_cell.length_c   1.000
_cell.angle_alpha   90.00
_cell.angle_beta   90.00
_cell.angle_gamma   90.00
#
_symmetry.space_group_name_H-M   'P 1'
#
loop_
_entity.id
_entity.type
_entity.pdbx_description
1 polymer ?
#
loop_
_entity_poly.entity_id
_entity_poly.type
_entity_poly.pdbx_seq_one_letter_code
_entity_poly.pdbx_strand_id
1 'polypeptide(L)'
;CFYQGIEYCIRNKLKYFEPGAQGEHKITRGFVPTETWSAHTLFHPGFDAAIGRYLEQERQAMLERCEELHELLPFRSSPVN
;
A
#
# COMPACT_ATOMS: atom_id res chain seq x y z
N CYS A 1 0.13 15.90 10.34
CA CYS A 1 1.57 15.56 10.29
C CYS A 1 2.10 15.30 8.86
N PHE A 2 1.28 15.10 7.82
CA PHE A 2 1.79 14.74 6.47
C PHE A 2 2.32 15.90 5.62
N TYR A 3 1.75 17.11 5.77
CA TYR A 3 2.03 18.25 4.88
C TYR A 3 3.52 18.62 4.80
N GLN A 4 4.23 18.64 5.92
CA GLN A 4 5.65 18.97 5.93
C GLN A 4 6.50 17.95 5.13
N GLY A 5 6.16 16.66 5.22
CA GLY A 5 6.82 15.61 4.45
C GLY A 5 6.51 15.70 2.96
N ILE A 6 5.25 15.99 2.61
CA ILE A 6 4.82 16.21 1.23
C ILE A 6 5.52 17.44 0.64
N GLU A 7 5.55 18.56 1.36
CA GLU A 7 6.26 19.78 0.95
C GLU A 7 7.75 19.54 0.74
N TYR A 8 8.39 18.76 1.63
CA TYR A 8 9.78 18.36 1.46
C TYR A 8 9.98 17.56 0.16
N CYS A 9 9.13 16.57 -0.12
CA CYS A 9 9.20 15.81 -1.36
C CYS A 9 9.03 16.70 -2.60
N ILE A 10 8.04 17.60 -2.60
CA ILE A 10 7.80 18.55 -3.70
C ILE A 10 9.04 19.43 -3.93
N ARG A 11 9.56 20.06 -2.87
CA ARG A 11 10.74 20.95 -2.94
C ARG A 11 11.97 20.25 -3.48
N ASN A 12 12.17 18.99 -3.09
CA ASN A 12 13.33 18.19 -3.50
C ASN A 12 13.08 17.34 -4.76
N LYS A 13 11.93 17.52 -5.42
CA LYS A 13 11.53 16.76 -6.61
C LYS A 13 11.56 15.24 -6.39
N LEU A 14 11.26 14.79 -5.18
CA LEU A 14 11.07 13.39 -4.87
C LEU A 14 9.72 12.94 -5.41
N LYS A 15 9.71 11.80 -6.11
CA LYS A 15 8.51 11.29 -6.79
C LYS A 15 7.49 10.68 -5.82
N TYR A 16 7.96 10.15 -4.69
CA TYR A 16 7.15 9.37 -3.77
C TYR A 16 7.26 9.92 -2.35
N PHE A 17 6.15 9.90 -1.64
CA PHE A 17 6.07 10.17 -0.21
C PHE A 17 5.25 9.05 0.44
N GLU A 18 5.86 8.31 1.34
CA GLU A 18 5.18 7.26 2.09
C GLU A 18 4.80 7.77 3.49
N PRO A 19 3.52 7.69 3.89
CA PRO A 19 3.02 8.21 5.16
C PRO A 19 3.33 7.29 6.37
N GLY A 20 4.26 6.35 6.22
CA GLY A 20 4.64 5.35 7.23
C GLY A 20 3.65 4.20 7.42
N ALA A 21 3.95 3.29 8.35
CA ALA A 21 3.10 2.14 8.69
C ALA A 21 2.00 2.54 9.68
N GLN A 22 0.76 2.69 9.21
CA GLN A 22 -0.40 3.01 10.04
C GLN A 22 -1.66 2.88 9.16
N GLY A 23 -2.76 2.36 9.71
CA GLY A 23 -3.88 1.78 8.95
C GLY A 23 -4.72 2.73 8.09
N GLU A 24 -5.90 2.25 7.73
CA GLU A 24 -6.73 2.70 6.59
C GLU A 24 -7.25 4.14 6.66
N HIS A 25 -7.22 4.78 7.83
CA HIS A 25 -7.56 6.19 8.01
C HIS A 25 -6.70 7.19 7.19
N LYS A 26 -5.72 6.71 6.43
CA LYS A 26 -4.94 7.48 5.44
C LYS A 26 -5.62 7.59 4.08
N ILE A 27 -6.47 6.64 3.73
CA ILE A 27 -7.15 6.61 2.43
C ILE A 27 -8.01 7.86 2.24
N THR A 28 -8.80 8.23 3.25
CA THR A 28 -9.61 9.46 3.24
C THR A 28 -8.80 10.76 3.16
N ARG A 29 -7.48 10.69 3.38
CA ARG A 29 -6.54 11.82 3.21
C ARG A 29 -5.86 11.84 1.84
N GLY A 30 -6.27 10.97 0.91
CA GLY A 30 -5.78 10.92 -0.46
C GLY A 30 -4.53 10.07 -0.66
N PHE A 31 -4.17 9.22 0.31
CA PHE A 31 -3.10 8.23 0.10
C PHE A 31 -3.66 7.04 -0.66
N VAL A 32 -3.19 6.85 -1.89
CA VAL A 32 -3.64 5.79 -2.80
C VAL A 32 -3.11 4.44 -2.30
N PRO A 33 -3.98 3.43 -2.08
CA PRO A 33 -3.51 2.10 -1.72
C PRO A 33 -2.70 1.54 -2.90
N THR A 34 -1.47 1.13 -2.60
CA THR A 34 -0.51 0.69 -3.61
C THR A 34 0.08 -0.63 -3.14
N GLU A 35 0.15 -1.61 -4.04
CA GLU A 35 0.83 -2.87 -3.76
C GLU A 35 2.29 -2.62 -3.38
N THR A 36 2.76 -3.32 -2.35
CA THR A 36 4.14 -3.23 -1.89
C THR A 36 4.71 -4.62 -1.71
N TRP A 37 6.04 -4.71 -1.81
CA TRP A 37 6.74 -5.98 -1.79
C TRP A 37 7.52 -6.10 -0.49
N SER A 38 7.54 -7.30 0.07
CA SER A 38 8.36 -7.63 1.23
C SER A 38 9.24 -8.83 0.91
N ALA A 39 10.45 -8.83 1.46
CA ALA A 39 11.43 -9.88 1.24
C ALA A 39 11.75 -10.54 2.58
N HIS A 40 11.60 -11.86 2.63
CA HIS A 40 11.80 -12.65 3.84
C HIS A 40 12.72 -13.83 3.54
N THR A 41 13.70 -14.07 4.41
CA THR A 41 14.52 -15.30 4.36
C THR A 41 14.09 -16.21 5.49
N LEU A 42 13.72 -17.44 5.15
CA LEU A 42 13.24 -18.44 6.10
C LEU A 42 14.26 -19.57 6.19
N PHE A 43 14.82 -19.78 7.38
CA PHE A 43 15.86 -20.79 7.59
C PHE A 43 15.30 -22.18 7.92
N HIS A 44 14.04 -22.26 8.34
CA HIS A 44 13.39 -23.53 8.65
C HIS A 44 12.53 -23.99 7.47
N PRO A 45 12.82 -25.13 6.81
CA PRO A 45 12.10 -25.57 5.61
C PRO A 45 10.59 -25.74 5.82
N GLY A 46 10.18 -26.16 7.02
CA GLY A 46 8.75 -26.28 7.34
C GLY A 46 8.01 -24.94 7.37
N PHE A 47 8.69 -23.84 7.71
CA PHE A 47 8.10 -22.50 7.70
C PHE A 47 8.06 -21.93 6.29
N ASP A 48 9.09 -22.17 5.49
CA ASP A 48 9.11 -21.77 4.07
C ASP A 48 7.89 -22.34 3.33
N ALA A 49 7.67 -23.65 3.44
CA ALA A 49 6.53 -24.30 2.80
C ALA A 49 5.18 -23.83 3.36
N ALA A 50 5.07 -23.61 4.68
CA ALA A 50 3.82 -23.16 5.31
C ALA A 50 3.47 -21.73 4.93
N ILE A 51 4.44 -20.82 4.98
CA ILE A 51 4.28 -19.41 4.63
C ILE A 51 4.00 -19.27 3.13
N GLY A 52 4.73 -19.99 2.27
CA GLY A 52 4.49 -19.95 0.82
C GLY A 52 3.05 -20.32 0.43
N ARG A 53 2.45 -21.33 1.08
CA ARG A 53 1.04 -21.68 0.86
C ARG A 53 0.07 -20.60 1.34
N TYR A 54 0.37 -19.95 2.47
CA TYR A 54 -0.44 -18.85 2.98
C TYR A 54 -0.37 -17.62 2.06
N LEU A 55 0.83 -17.26 1.59
CA LEU A 55 1.05 -16.11 0.71
C LEU A 55 0.27 -16.19 -0.61
N GLU A 56 -0.01 -17.40 -1.11
CA GLU A 56 -0.89 -17.59 -2.29
C GLU A 56 -2.29 -17.01 -2.05
N GLN A 57 -2.87 -17.29 -0.88
CA GLN A 57 -4.19 -16.81 -0.48
C GLN A 57 -4.15 -15.34 -0.06
N GLU A 58 -3.13 -14.96 0.71
CA GLU A 58 -2.95 -13.59 1.17
C GLU A 58 -2.83 -12.60 0.00
N ARG A 59 -2.07 -12.95 -1.04
CA ARG A 59 -1.91 -12.10 -2.23
C ARG A 59 -3.26 -11.77 -2.87
N GLN A 60 -4.12 -12.76 -3.06
CA GLN A 60 -5.45 -12.54 -3.63
C GLN A 60 -6.29 -11.65 -2.72
N ALA A 61 -6.29 -11.91 -1.41
CA ALA A 61 -7.00 -11.09 -0.44
C ALA A 61 -6.47 -9.63 -0.39
N MET A 62 -5.16 -9.42 -0.58
CA MET A 62 -4.57 -8.08 -0.63
C MET A 62 -4.94 -7.32 -1.90
N LEU A 63 -5.07 -8.00 -3.05
CA LEU A 63 -5.54 -7.38 -4.29
C LEU A 63 -6.99 -6.91 -4.13
N GLU A 64 -7.87 -7.78 -3.64
CA GLU A 64 -9.27 -7.45 -3.36
C GLU A 64 -9.37 -6.29 -2.35
N ARG A 65 -8.57 -6.34 -1.28
CA ARG A 65 -8.50 -5.24 -0.31
C ARG A 65 -8.04 -3.94 -0.94
N CYS A 66 -7.06 -3.97 -1.85
CA CYS A 66 -6.59 -2.77 -2.55
C CYS A 66 -7.69 -2.15 -3.43
N GLU A 67 -8.48 -2.98 -4.11
CA GLU A 67 -9.62 -2.52 -4.90
C GLU A 67 -10.69 -1.86 -4.02
N GLU A 68 -11.09 -2.52 -2.92
CA GLU A 68 -12.04 -1.95 -1.95
C GLU A 68 -11.55 -0.61 -1.37
N LEU A 69 -10.26 -0.51 -1.04
CA LEU A 69 -9.69 0.74 -0.52
C LEU A 69 -9.63 1.84 -1.58
N HIS A 70 -9.49 1.50 -2.86
CA HIS A 70 -9.55 2.49 -3.94
C HIS A 70 -10.93 3.15 -4.02
N GLU A 71 -12.01 2.41 -3.78
CA GLU A 71 -13.38 2.95 -3.79
C GLU A 71 -13.62 3.98 -2.67
N LEU A 72 -12.81 3.94 -1.61
CA LEU A 72 -12.88 4.87 -0.48
C LEU A 72 -12.04 6.14 -0.66
N LEU A 73 -11.34 6.28 -1.79
CA LEU A 73 -10.52 7.46 -2.04
C LEU A 73 -11.39 8.74 -2.15
N PRO A 74 -10.91 9.88 -1.61
CA PRO A 74 -11.66 11.14 -1.62
C PRO A 74 -11.64 11.83 -2.99
N PHE A 75 -11.06 11.20 -4.02
CA PHE A 75 -10.95 11.77 -5.35
C PHE A 75 -12.24 11.50 -6.13
N ARG A 76 -12.71 12.50 -6.87
CA ARG A 76 -13.81 12.28 -7.81
C ARG A 76 -13.32 11.38 -8.93
N SER A 77 -14.14 10.39 -9.30
CA SER A 77 -13.97 9.64 -10.55
C SER A 77 -14.00 10.65 -11.68
N SER A 78 -12.83 11.00 -12.23
CA SER A 78 -12.77 11.88 -13.39
C SER A 78 -13.33 11.10 -14.58
N PRO A 79 -14.17 11.70 -15.44
CA PRO A 79 -14.52 11.05 -16.70
C PRO A 79 -13.22 10.85 -17.48
N VAL A 80 -12.98 9.62 -17.94
CA VAL A 80 -11.95 9.34 -18.93
C VAL A 80 -12.37 10.07 -20.21
N ASN A 81 -11.61 11.09 -20.61
CA ASN A 81 -11.67 11.68 -21.96
C ASN A 81 -10.76 10.88 -22.89
#